data_AF-A0A960B9D5-F1
#
_entry.id   AF-A0A960B9D5-F1
#
_cell.length_a   1.000
_cell.length_b   1.000
_cell.length_c   1.000
_cell.angle_alpha   90.00
_cell.angle_beta   90.00
_cell.angle_gamma   90.00
#
_symmetry.space_group_name_H-M   'P 1'
#
loop_
_entity.id
_entity.type
_entity.pdbx_description
1 polymer ?
#
loop_
_entity_poly.entity_id
_entity_poly.type
_entity_poly.pdbx_seq_one_letter_code
_entity_poly.pdbx_strand_id
1 'polypeptide(L)'
;ATRLVAHAFAGAGFTPRYVARAQDHVTGLAFVAAGVGLALVPQLAVGWSGFDIAYVRPTNPTPYRRIVALIRDGARTNPAAGRTIELLTELGSRLGEFNPTIRGRAPGPSWFRLIGS
;
A
#
# COMPACT_ATOMS: atom_id res chain seq x y z
N ALA A 1 -3.36 10.22 2.63
CA ALA A 1 -3.82 8.88 2.24
C ALA A 1 -5.33 8.79 1.94
N THR A 2 -6.15 9.70 2.44
CA THR A 2 -7.61 9.54 2.57
C THR A 2 -8.40 9.47 1.25
N ARG A 3 -8.05 10.27 0.23
CA ARG A 3 -8.82 10.29 -1.04
C ARG A 3 -8.73 8.97 -1.81
N LEU A 4 -7.55 8.35 -1.89
CA LEU A 4 -7.37 7.08 -2.60
C LEU A 4 -8.23 5.97 -2.01
N VAL A 5 -8.27 5.87 -0.68
CA VAL A 5 -9.08 4.89 0.04
C VAL A 5 -10.57 5.12 -0.25
N ALA A 6 -11.06 6.35 -0.09
CA ALA A 6 -12.46 6.69 -0.34
C ALA A 6 -12.87 6.40 -1.79
N HIS A 7 -12.04 6.75 -2.77
CA HIS A 7 -12.30 6.46 -4.19
C HIS A 7 -12.31 4.96 -4.48
N ALA A 8 -11.40 4.18 -3.90
CA ALA A 8 -11.36 2.74 -4.09
C ALA A 8 -12.64 2.08 -3.55
N PHE A 9 -13.06 2.42 -2.33
CA PHE A 9 -14.29 1.91 -1.74
C PHE A 9 -15.54 2.33 -2.53
N ALA A 10 -15.64 3.60 -2.91
CA ALA A 10 -16.76 4.10 -3.72
C ALA A 10 -16.84 3.41 -5.08
N GLY A 11 -15.70 3.23 -5.77
CA GLY A 11 -15.64 2.53 -7.05
C GLY A 11 -15.98 1.03 -6.95
N ALA A 12 -15.82 0.44 -5.76
CA ALA A 12 -16.18 -0.93 -5.46
C ALA A 12 -17.63 -1.10 -4.99
N GLY A 13 -18.38 0.01 -4.80
CA GLY A 13 -19.74 -0.01 -4.26
C GLY A 13 -19.83 -0.27 -2.75
N PHE A 14 -18.73 -0.12 -2.01
CA PHE A 14 -18.66 -0.35 -0.57
C PHE A 14 -18.51 0.96 0.21
N THR A 15 -19.11 1.02 1.41
CA THR A 15 -18.88 2.11 2.37
C THR A 15 -18.04 1.59 3.53
N PRO A 16 -16.84 2.13 3.77
CA PRO A 16 -15.96 1.63 4.83
C PRO A 16 -16.49 1.99 6.22
N ARG A 17 -16.46 1.03 7.15
CA ARG A 17 -16.66 1.28 8.59
C ARG A 17 -15.31 1.51 9.25
N TYR A 18 -15.02 2.77 9.59
CA TYR A 18 -13.78 3.13 10.27
C TYR A 18 -13.86 2.78 11.76
N VAL A 19 -12.98 1.89 12.23
CA VAL A 19 -12.93 1.42 13.63
C VAL A 19 -11.72 1.97 14.40
N ALA A 20 -10.68 2.42 13.69
CA ALA A 20 -9.49 3.03 14.26
C ALA A 20 -8.86 4.02 13.26
N ARG A 21 -8.10 5.00 13.78
CA ARG A 21 -7.32 5.94 12.96
C ARG A 21 -5.85 5.85 13.36
N ALA A 22 -5.00 5.54 12.37
CA ALA A 22 -3.55 5.59 12.49
C ALA A 22 -2.98 6.83 11.77
N GLN A 23 -1.88 7.38 12.28
CA GLN A 23 -1.20 8.52 11.66
C GLN A 23 -0.16 8.09 10.61
N ASP A 24 0.27 6.83 10.66
CA ASP A 24 1.26 6.24 9.77
C ASP A 24 0.91 4.77 9.46
N HIS A 25 1.66 4.17 8.52
CA HIS A 25 1.41 2.81 8.08
C HIS A 25 1.81 1.76 9.11
N VAL A 26 2.88 1.96 9.86
CA VAL A 26 3.35 0.99 10.87
C VAL A 26 2.32 0.86 11.99
N THR A 27 1.81 1.98 12.50
CA THR A 27 0.72 1.99 13.49
C THR A 27 -0.54 1.32 12.95
N GLY A 28 -0.88 1.57 11.68
CA GLY A 28 -2.00 0.89 11.02
C GLY A 28 -1.82 -0.63 10.95
N LEU A 29 -0.62 -1.10 10.60
CA LEU A 29 -0.31 -2.54 10.56
C LEU A 29 -0.30 -3.16 11.97
N ALA A 30 0.10 -2.42 13.00
CA ALA A 30 0.02 -2.88 14.39
C ALA A 30 -1.44 -3.14 14.81
N PHE A 31 -2.39 -2.30 14.40
CA PHE A 31 -3.82 -2.56 14.63
C PHE A 31 -4.32 -3.82 13.89
N VAL A 32 -3.82 -4.07 12.67
CA VAL A 32 -4.14 -5.30 11.94
C VAL A 32 -3.57 -6.52 12.67
N ALA A 33 -2.31 -6.46 13.12
CA ALA A 33 -1.68 -7.52 13.89
C ALA A 33 -2.41 -7.80 15.22
N ALA A 34 -2.97 -6.76 15.85
CA ALA A 34 -3.80 -6.86 17.04
C ALA A 34 -5.26 -7.30 16.77
N GLY A 35 -5.63 -7.58 15.51
CA GLY A 35 -6.96 -8.08 15.15
C GLY A 35 -8.07 -7.02 15.09
N VAL A 36 -7.74 -5.73 15.10
CA VAL A 36 -8.72 -4.63 15.09
C VAL A 36 -9.49 -4.53 13.75
N GLY A 37 -8.88 -4.95 12.65
CA GLY A 37 -9.50 -4.92 11.33
C GLY A 37 -8.51 -5.06 10.17
N LEU A 38 -8.81 -4.42 9.03
CA LEU A 38 -7.96 -4.36 7.85
C LEU A 38 -7.42 -2.93 7.62
N ALA A 39 -6.26 -2.82 6.98
CA ALA A 39 -5.67 -1.54 6.59
C ALA A 39 -5.27 -1.54 5.11
N LEU A 40 -5.61 -0.47 4.39
CA LEU A 40 -5.04 -0.21 3.06
C LEU A 40 -3.71 0.51 3.22
N VAL A 41 -2.63 -0.16 2.83
CA VAL A 41 -1.27 0.40 2.85
C VAL A 41 -0.71 0.45 1.44
N PRO A 42 0.16 1.42 1.12
CA PRO A 42 0.89 1.37 -0.12
C PRO A 42 1.87 0.20 -0.13
N GLN A 43 2.16 -0.29 -1.32
CA GLN A 43 3.09 -1.40 -1.52
C GLN A 43 4.49 -1.14 -0.91
N LEU A 44 4.92 0.13 -0.87
CA LEU A 44 6.19 0.53 -0.24
C LEU A 44 6.26 0.25 1.27
N ALA A 45 5.13 0.15 1.96
CA ALA A 45 5.09 -0.12 3.39
C ALA A 45 5.09 -1.63 3.71
N VAL A 46 5.04 -2.48 2.69
CA VAL A 46 5.06 -3.94 2.86
C VAL A 46 6.45 -4.38 3.29
N GLY A 47 6.53 -5.23 4.32
CA GLY A 47 7.80 -5.77 4.83
C GLY A 47 8.55 -4.88 5.82
N TRP A 48 8.08 -3.66 6.10
CA TRP A 48 8.76 -2.75 7.03
C TRP A 48 8.44 -2.99 8.50
N SER A 49 7.38 -3.73 8.80
CA SER A 49 6.83 -3.80 10.16
C SER A 49 7.26 -5.02 10.97
N GLY A 50 7.73 -6.09 10.32
CA GLY A 50 8.05 -7.36 10.98
C GLY A 50 6.85 -8.11 11.57
N PHE A 51 5.62 -7.60 11.40
CA PHE A 51 4.41 -8.26 11.88
C PHE A 51 4.07 -9.50 11.03
N ASP A 52 3.59 -10.55 11.70
CA ASP A 52 3.04 -11.74 11.04
C ASP A 52 1.60 -11.46 10.57
N ILE A 53 1.49 -10.82 9.40
CA ILE A 53 0.23 -10.44 8.79
C ILE A 53 0.22 -10.76 7.29
N ALA A 54 -0.97 -11.12 6.78
CA ALA A 54 -1.15 -11.39 5.37
C ALA A 54 -1.40 -10.09 4.57
N TYR A 55 -0.84 -10.03 3.37
CA TYR A 55 -1.07 -8.94 2.42
C TYR A 55 -1.91 -9.44 1.25
N VAL A 56 -2.94 -8.68 0.87
CA VAL A 56 -3.82 -8.99 -0.25
C VAL A 56 -3.87 -7.79 -1.20
N ARG A 57 -3.72 -8.02 -2.50
CA ARG A 57 -3.82 -6.97 -3.51
C ARG A 57 -5.30 -6.64 -3.79
N PRO A 58 -5.75 -5.38 -3.65
CA PRO A 58 -7.10 -4.99 -4.06
C PRO A 58 -7.24 -5.02 -5.59
N THR A 59 -8.35 -5.53 -6.11
CA THR A 59 -8.55 -5.76 -7.55
C THR A 59 -9.70 -4.95 -8.18
N ASN A 60 -10.73 -4.57 -7.41
CA ASN A 60 -11.95 -3.94 -7.94
C ASN A 60 -12.33 -2.63 -7.20
N PRO A 61 -12.00 -1.44 -7.72
CA PRO A 61 -10.94 -1.18 -8.70
C PRO A 61 -9.56 -1.41 -8.07
N THR A 62 -8.54 -1.67 -8.88
CA THR A 62 -7.16 -1.70 -8.39
C THR A 62 -6.69 -0.26 -8.16
N PRO A 63 -6.49 0.20 -6.91
CA PRO A 63 -6.05 1.57 -6.67
C PRO A 63 -4.58 1.72 -7.08
N TYR A 64 -4.32 2.60 -8.02
CA TYR A 64 -2.95 2.97 -8.38
C TYR A 64 -2.63 4.38 -7.88
N ARG A 65 -1.38 4.57 -7.46
CA ARG A 65 -0.80 5.87 -7.18
C ARG A 65 0.43 6.06 -8.05
N ARG A 66 0.61 7.25 -8.62
CA ARG A 66 1.83 7.58 -9.35
C ARG A 66 2.84 8.20 -8.39
N ILE A 67 4.04 7.64 -8.34
CA ILE A 67 5.20 8.25 -7.68
C ILE A 67 6.05 8.87 -8.78
N VAL A 68 6.42 10.14 -8.61
CA VAL A 68 7.22 10.87 -9.59
C VAL A 68 8.47 11.41 -8.91
N ALA A 69 9.60 11.35 -9.61
CA ALA A 69 10.81 12.06 -9.23
C ALA A 69 10.85 13.37 -10.02
N LEU A 70 11.03 14.50 -9.32
CA LEU A 70 11.04 15.83 -9.94
C LEU A 70 12.41 16.48 -9.71
N ILE A 71 12.98 17.02 -10.77
CA ILE A 71 14.19 17.84 -10.74
C ILE A 71 13.84 19.24 -11.23
N ARG A 72 14.36 20.28 -10.54
CA ARG A 72 14.24 21.66 -11.00
C ARG A 72 15.07 21.87 -12.25
N ASP A 73 14.59 22.64 -13.22
CA ASP A 73 15.30 22.88 -14.49
C ASP A 73 16.73 23.39 -14.32
N GLY A 74 16.95 24.34 -13.39
CA GLY A 74 18.30 24.85 -13.10
C GLY A 74 19.29 23.83 -12.53
N ALA A 75 18.81 22.66 -12.07
CA ALA A 75 19.64 21.56 -11.59
C ALA A 75 19.81 20.44 -12.64
N ARG A 76 19.20 20.57 -13.83
CA ARG A 76 19.19 19.52 -14.87
C ARG A 76 20.59 19.17 -15.39
N THR A 77 21.49 20.14 -15.41
CA THR A 77 22.89 19.95 -15.83
C THR A 77 23.79 19.42 -14.72
N ASN A 78 23.28 19.29 -13.48
CA ASN A 78 24.06 18.74 -12.38
C ASN A 78 24.15 17.21 -12.50
N PRO A 79 25.35 16.63 -12.68
CA PRO A 79 25.52 15.20 -12.88
C PRO A 79 25.07 14.37 -11.67
N ALA A 80 25.23 14.87 -10.45
CA ALA A 80 24.75 14.17 -9.25
C ALA A 80 23.21 14.12 -9.20
N ALA A 81 22.54 15.19 -9.64
CA ALA A 81 21.09 15.24 -9.69
C ALA A 81 20.54 14.29 -10.77
N GLY A 82 21.16 14.28 -11.96
CA GLY A 82 20.87 13.29 -13.02
C GLY A 82 21.02 11.85 -12.51
N ARG A 83 22.17 11.55 -11.89
CA ARG A 83 22.43 10.21 -11.33
C ARG A 83 21.43 9.80 -10.26
N THR A 84 20.99 10.73 -9.43
CA THR A 84 19.98 10.47 -8.40
C THR A 84 18.64 10.09 -9.03
N ILE A 85 18.20 10.80 -10.06
CA ILE A 85 16.94 10.50 -10.77
C ILE A 85 17.00 9.14 -11.45
N GLU A 86 18.12 8.80 -12.08
CA GLU A 86 18.34 7.47 -12.67
C GLU A 86 18.17 6.36 -11.63
N LEU A 87 18.86 6.47 -10.49
CA LEU A 87 18.80 5.49 -9.40
C LEU A 87 17.39 5.35 -8.82
N LEU A 88 16.69 6.48 -8.60
CA LEU A 88 15.31 6.47 -8.11
C LEU A 88 14.36 5.83 -9.12
N THR A 89 14.56 6.08 -10.42
CA THR A 89 13.76 5.46 -11.49
C THR A 89 13.99 3.96 -11.55
N GLU A 90 15.25 3.53 -11.47
CA GLU A 90 15.61 2.11 -11.47
C GLU A 90 14.98 1.39 -10.28
N LEU A 91 15.15 1.91 -9.06
CA LEU A 91 14.52 1.35 -7.85
C LEU A 91 12.99 1.36 -7.96
N GLY A 92 12.40 2.42 -8.51
CA GLY A 92 10.98 2.55 -8.76
C GLY A 92 10.41 1.48 -9.68
N SER A 93 11.14 1.13 -10.75
CA SER A 93 10.71 0.11 -11.72
C SER A 93 10.60 -1.29 -11.09
N ARG A 94 11.57 -1.65 -10.24
CA ARG A 94 11.60 -2.94 -9.51
C ARG A 94 10.44 -3.08 -8.52
N LEU A 95 9.95 -1.96 -7.98
CA LEU A 95 8.76 -1.98 -7.12
C LEU A 95 7.50 -2.32 -7.91
N GLY A 96 7.39 -1.98 -9.20
CA GLY A 96 6.23 -2.37 -10.02
C GLY A 96 6.07 -3.89 -10.13
N GLU A 97 7.17 -4.63 -10.05
CA GLU A 97 7.25 -6.09 -10.15
C GLU A 97 7.03 -6.80 -8.80
N PHE A 98 7.00 -6.05 -7.69
CA PHE A 98 6.84 -6.63 -6.36
C PHE A 98 5.46 -7.28 -6.22
N ASN A 99 5.47 -8.61 -6.23
CA ASN A 99 4.35 -9.45 -5.84
C ASN A 99 4.56 -9.83 -4.37
N PRO A 100 3.84 -9.22 -3.41
CA PRO A 100 3.90 -9.68 -2.03
C PRO A 100 3.43 -11.12 -2.04
N THR A 101 4.38 -12.07 -1.92
CA THR A 101 4.04 -13.48 -1.82
C THR A 101 3.04 -13.61 -0.68
N ILE A 102 1.88 -14.20 -0.96
CA ILE A 102 0.93 -14.59 0.07
C ILE A 102 1.63 -15.67 0.89
N ARG A 103 2.42 -15.26 1.89
CA ARG A 103 3.01 -16.20 2.84
C ARG A 103 1.90 -16.68 3.74
N GLY A 104 1.48 -17.93 3.52
CA GLY A 104 0.63 -18.71 4.40
C GLY A 104 -0.75 -18.11 4.64
N ARG A 105 -1.80 -18.78 4.18
CA ARG A 105 -3.14 -18.53 4.71
C ARG A 105 -3.15 -18.93 6.19
N ALA A 106 -2.88 -17.97 7.08
CA ALA A 106 -3.39 -18.08 8.44
C ALA A 106 -4.93 -18.21 8.33
N PRO A 107 -5.57 -19.12 9.09
CA PRO A 107 -7.02 -19.26 9.04
C PRO A 107 -7.65 -17.90 9.36
N GLY A 108 -8.23 -17.29 8.33
CA GLY A 108 -8.85 -15.97 8.47
C GLY A 108 -9.99 -16.02 9.48
N PRO A 109 -10.21 -14.94 10.24
CA PRO A 109 -11.31 -14.86 11.19
C PRO A 109 -12.67 -15.14 10.52
N SER A 110 -13.59 -15.76 11.27
CA SER A 110 -14.85 -16.36 10.77
C SER A 110 -15.71 -15.43 9.91
N TRP A 111 -15.60 -14.12 10.09
CA TRP A 111 -16.34 -13.11 9.32
C TRP A 111 -15.93 -13.02 7.84
N PHE A 112 -14.77 -13.53 7.43
CA PHE A 112 -14.38 -13.59 6.02
C PHE A 112 -15.30 -14.50 5.16
N ARG A 113 -16.05 -15.43 5.77
CA ARG A 113 -17.02 -16.27 5.04
C ARG A 113 -18.32 -15.55 4.70
N LEU A 114 -18.59 -14.39 5.30
CA LEU A 114 -19.86 -13.67 5.15
C LEU A 114 -19.89 -12.72 3.95
N ILE A 115 -18.77 -12.55 3.25
CA ILE A 115 -18.63 -11.57 2.15
C ILE A 115 -18.73 -12.26 0.77
N GLY A 116 -19.28 -13.48 0.72
CA GLY A 116 -19.31 -14.33 -0.47
C GLY A 116 -20.59 -15.13 -0.66
N SER A 117 -21.72 -14.67 -0.11
CA SER A 117 -23.07 -15.19 -0.40
C SER A 117 -23.94 -14.14 -1.05
#